data_AF-A0A6B3FYP6-F1
#
_entry.id   AF-A0A6B3FYP6-F1
#
_cell.length_a   1.000
_cell.length_b   1.000
_cell.length_c   1.000
_cell.angle_alpha   90.00
_cell.angle_beta   90.00
_cell.angle_gamma   90.00
#
_symmetry.space_group_name_H-M   'P 1'
#
loop_
_entity.id
_entity.type
_entity.pdbx_description
1 polymer ?
#
loop_
_entity_poly.entity_id
_entity_poly.type
_entity_poly.pdbx_seq_one_letter_code
_entity_poly.pdbx_strand_id
1 'polypeptide(L)' 'LEKCVGCELCAWACPADAIYVEGADNTEEERYSPGERYGRVYQINYARCILCGLCIEACPTRALTMTNEF' A
#
# COMPACT_ATOMS: atom_id res chain seq x y z
N LEU A 1 -2.94 4.99 -14.29
CA LEU A 1 -3.30 3.90 -13.36
C LEU A 1 -2.21 3.79 -12.31
N GLU A 2 -2.61 3.76 -11.04
CA GLU A 2 -1.73 3.53 -9.90
C GLU A 2 -1.24 2.08 -9.87
N LYS A 3 -0.12 1.85 -9.17
CA LYS A 3 0.42 0.49 -8.98
C LYS A 3 -0.28 -0.27 -7.85
N CYS A 4 -0.85 0.43 -6.88
CA CYS A 4 -1.47 -0.22 -5.72
C CYS A 4 -2.77 -0.92 -6.13
N VAL A 5 -2.92 -2.18 -5.73
CA VAL A 5 -4.13 -2.98 -6.01
C VAL A 5 -4.96 -3.27 -4.75
N GLY A 6 -4.66 -2.61 -3.62
CA GLY A 6 -5.43 -2.77 -2.38
C GLY A 6 -5.40 -4.19 -1.81
N CYS A 7 -4.27 -4.91 -1.92
CA CYS A 7 -4.11 -6.28 -1.43
C CYS A 7 -3.74 -6.38 0.06
N GLU A 8 -3.48 -5.26 0.73
CA GLU A 8 -3.23 -5.16 2.19
C GLU A 8 -1.97 -5.90 2.70
N LEU A 9 -1.20 -6.54 1.83
CA LEU A 9 0.02 -7.29 2.21
C LEU A 9 1.09 -6.43 2.91
N CYS A 10 1.23 -5.16 2.52
CA CYS A 10 2.17 -4.25 3.19
C CYS A 10 1.75 -3.94 4.63
N ALA A 11 0.45 -3.88 4.92
CA ALA A 11 -0.08 -3.71 6.27
C ALA A 11 0.13 -4.98 7.09
N TRP A 12 -0.17 -6.15 6.51
CA TRP A 12 0.06 -7.44 7.16
C TRP A 12 1.55 -7.69 7.48
N ALA A 13 2.45 -7.30 6.57
CA ALA A 13 3.89 -7.43 6.77
C ALA A 13 4.48 -6.42 7.76
N CYS A 14 3.73 -5.39 8.19
CA CYS A 14 4.26 -4.33 9.04
C CYS A 14 4.39 -4.81 10.50
N PRO A 15 5.62 -4.97 11.05
CA PRO A 15 5.79 -5.47 12.41
C PRO A 15 5.37 -4.46 13.49
N ALA A 16 5.24 -3.17 13.12
CA ALA A 16 4.85 -2.10 14.02
C ALA A 16 3.35 -1.77 13.96
N ASP A 17 2.60 -2.44 13.07
CA ASP A 17 1.18 -2.16 12.82
C ASP A 17 0.96 -0.65 12.55
N ALA A 18 1.78 -0.12 11.63
CA ALA A 18 1.85 1.30 11.30
C ALA A 18 1.09 1.66 10.02
N ILE A 19 0.52 0.69 9.31
CA ILE A 19 -0.06 0.88 7.98
C ILE A 19 -1.52 0.42 8.00
N TYR A 20 -2.41 1.27 7.51
CA TYR A 20 -3.81 0.94 7.25
C TYR A 20 -4.07 1.02 5.74
N VAL A 21 -4.69 -0.04 5.19
CA VAL A 21 -5.07 -0.12 3.79
C VAL A 21 -6.51 -0.60 3.71
N GLU A 22 -7.29 0.02 2.82
CA GLU A 22 -8.61 -0.47 2.45
C GLU A 22 -8.69 -0.55 0.92
N GLY A 23 -8.90 -1.75 0.39
CA GLY A 23 -9.10 -1.97 -1.05
C GLY A 23 -10.55 -1.73 -1.49
N ALA A 24 -10.74 -1.33 -2.74
CA ALA A 24 -12.04 -1.30 -3.41
C ALA A 24 -11.93 -1.85 -4.83
N ASP A 25 -13.08 -2.17 -5.44
CA ASP A 25 -13.14 -2.76 -6.78
C ASP A 25 -13.16 -1.65 -7.85
N ASN A 26 -12.44 -1.86 -8.95
CA ASN A 26 -12.54 -1.01 -10.14
C ASN A 26 -13.83 -1.33 -10.90
N THR A 27 -14.41 -0.33 -11.56
CA THR A 27 -15.52 -0.52 -12.52
C THR A 27 -15.07 -0.22 -13.95
N GLU A 28 -15.98 -0.33 -14.93
CA GLU A 28 -15.68 0.06 -16.32
C GLU A 28 -15.54 1.58 -16.44
N GLU A 29 -16.30 2.33 -15.65
CA GLU A 29 -16.32 3.79 -15.64
C GLU A 29 -15.21 4.39 -14.77
N GLU A 30 -14.88 3.75 -13.65
CA GLU A 30 -13.93 4.24 -12.64
C GLU A 30 -12.83 3.21 -12.37
N ARG A 31 -11.70 3.38 -13.08
CA ARG A 31 -10.54 2.50 -13.00
C ARG A 31 -9.29 3.24 -12.53
N TYR A 32 -8.78 2.84 -11.36
CA TYR A 32 -7.62 3.45 -10.73
C TYR A 32 -6.36 2.60 -10.82
N SER A 33 -6.49 1.27 -10.91
CA SER A 33 -5.38 0.33 -11.06
C SER A 33 -5.56 -0.58 -12.29
N PRO A 34 -4.50 -1.29 -12.74
CA PRO A 34 -4.60 -2.27 -13.82
C PRO A 34 -5.44 -3.51 -13.49
N GLY A 35 -5.62 -3.84 -12.21
CA GLY A 35 -6.31 -5.06 -11.76
C GLY A 35 -7.81 -4.88 -11.58
N GLU A 36 -8.45 -5.84 -10.91
CA GLU A 36 -9.86 -5.74 -10.49
C GLU A 36 -10.04 -4.83 -9.28
N ARG A 37 -8.97 -4.59 -8.51
CA ARG A 37 -9.00 -3.83 -7.24
C ARG A 37 -7.95 -2.73 -7.20
N TYR A 38 -8.21 -1.67 -6.45
CA TYR A 38 -7.28 -0.58 -6.17
C TYR A 38 -7.24 -0.26 -4.67
N GLY A 39 -6.21 0.48 -4.23
CA GLY A 39 -6.14 0.97 -2.85
C GLY A 39 -6.99 2.22 -2.68
N ARG A 40 -8.18 2.09 -2.07
CA ARG A 40 -9.08 3.23 -1.82
C ARG A 40 -8.57 4.11 -0.69
N VAL A 41 -8.04 3.49 0.37
CA VAL A 41 -7.43 4.17 1.50
C VAL A 41 -6.05 3.58 1.73
N TYR A 42 -5.08 4.45 1.94
CA TYR A 42 -3.73 4.08 2.36
C TYR A 42 -3.22 5.14 3.33
N GLN A 43 -2.84 4.73 4.53
CA GLN A 43 -2.33 5.60 5.58
C GLN A 43 -1.13 4.95 6.27
N ILE A 44 -0.08 5.72 6.50
CA ILE A 44 1.06 5.33 7.33
C ILE A 44 1.11 6.24 8.56
N ASN A 45 1.14 5.63 9.73
CA ASN A 45 1.47 6.31 10.98
C ASN A 45 3.00 6.36 11.13
N TYR A 46 3.61 7.48 10.75
CA TYR A 46 5.05 7.68 10.86
C TYR A 46 5.58 7.72 12.31
N ALA A 47 4.72 7.97 13.30
CA ALA A 47 5.11 7.88 14.71
C ALA A 47 5.21 6.42 15.20
N ARG A 48 4.59 5.46 14.50
CA ARG A 48 4.72 4.01 14.76
C ARG A 48 5.73 3.33 13.83
N CYS A 49 5.95 3.88 12.64
CA CYS A 49 6.84 3.28 11.64
C CYS A 49 8.28 3.18 12.15
N ILE A 50 8.87 1.99 12.06
CA ILE A 50 10.27 1.72 12.44
C ILE A 50 11.23 1.65 11.23
N LEU A 51 10.78 2.08 10.05
CA LEU A 51 11.58 2.19 8.83
C LEU A 51 12.29 0.88 8.39
N CYS A 52 11.69 -0.29 8.68
CA CYS A 52 12.29 -1.60 8.39
C CYS A 52 12.31 -2.03 6.91
N GLY A 53 11.47 -1.41 6.05
CA GLY A 53 11.40 -1.74 4.62
C GLY A 53 10.61 -3.00 4.25
N LEU A 54 10.11 -3.78 5.22
CA LEU A 54 9.35 -5.03 4.95
C LEU A 54 8.10 -4.81 4.08
N CYS A 55 7.44 -3.66 4.20
CA CYS A 55 6.30 -3.32 3.36
C CYS A 55 6.63 -3.20 1.86
N ILE A 56 7.88 -2.86 1.51
CA ILE A 56 8.36 -2.80 0.12
C ILE A 56 8.58 -4.20 -0.42
N GLU A 57 9.25 -5.06 0.36
CA GLU A 57 9.51 -6.45 -0.01
C GLU A 57 8.21 -7.23 -0.20
N ALA A 58 7.24 -7.02 0.70
CA ALA A 58 5.94 -7.65 0.63
C ALA A 58 5.05 -7.14 -0.52
N CYS A 59 5.36 -5.99 -1.12
CA CYS A 59 4.49 -5.37 -2.12
C CYS A 59 4.68 -6.00 -3.51
N PRO A 60 3.71 -6.79 -4.02
CA PRO A 60 3.87 -7.51 -5.29
C PRO A 60 3.93 -6.58 -6.50
N THR A 61 3.31 -5.41 -6.41
CA THR A 61 3.25 -4.42 -7.51
C THR A 61 4.28 -3.30 -7.37
N ARG A 62 5.12 -3.33 -6.32
CA ARG A 62 6.12 -2.29 -6.01
C ARG A 62 5.50 -0.88 -6.01
N ALA A 63 4.39 -0.74 -5.30
CA ALA A 63 3.67 0.53 -5.13
C ALA A 63 4.32 1.45 -4.08
N LEU A 64 5.11 0.89 -3.15
CA LEU A 64 5.79 1.62 -2.09
C LEU A 64 7.28 1.76 -2.39
N THR A 65 7.85 2.91 -2.00
CA THR A 65 9.28 3.22 -2.08
C THR A 65 9.70 3.96 -0.81
N MET A 66 10.92 3.72 -0.33
CA MET A 66 11.54 4.48 0.76
C MET A 66 12.38 5.60 0.17
N THR A 67 12.29 6.79 0.75
CA THR A 67 13.12 7.95 0.39
C THR A 67 14.15 8.20 1.49
N ASN A 68 15.08 9.12 1.23
CA ASN A 68 16.07 9.58 2.21
C ASN A 68 15.72 10.97 2.77
N GLU A 69 14.45 11.36 2.70
CA GLU A 69 13.95 12.64 3.21
C GLU A 69 13.59 12.49 4.70
N PHE A 70 13.87 13.52 5.51
CA PHE A 70 13.69 13.51 6.97
C PHE A 70 13.13 14.83 7.49
#